data_AF-A0A0S3F5D6-F1
#
_entry.id   AF-A0A0S3F5D6-F1
#
_cell.length_a   1.000
_cell.length_b   1.000
_cell.length_c   1.000
_cell.angle_alpha   90.00
_cell.angle_beta   90.00
_cell.angle_gamma   90.00
#
_symmetry.space_group_name_H-M   'P 1'
#
loop_
_entity.id
_entity.type
_entity.pdbx_description
1 polymer ?
#
loop_
_entity_poly.entity_id
_entity_poly.type
_entity_poly.pdbx_seq_one_letter_code
_entity_poly.pdbx_strand_id
1 'polypeptide(L)'
;MPIRQPDLFFGDKQPPRSAPPLRAYRKAEKSPPAAFAWESMASWVRHMNRLFAVESPSCDHYERVRCTARELTVERIRLCRHADDLARCEAMLAQANSGWLYGLDRAFTRAERGERLVEVRNRIVLLGLGRAAPRTKGPRLDPASLPDDALLRLIQSHADPQVVVALRAERQRRLQTITGPKP
;
A
#
# COMPACT_ATOMS: atom_id res chain seq x y z
N MET A 1 42.67 45.81 -22.20
CA MET A 1 41.65 46.71 -21.61
C MET A 1 41.13 46.04 -20.33
N PRO A 2 41.48 46.53 -19.13
CA PRO A 2 41.04 45.90 -17.88
C PRO A 2 39.63 46.39 -17.50
N ILE A 3 38.73 45.45 -17.24
CA ILE A 3 37.35 45.72 -16.79
C ILE A 3 37.43 46.07 -15.30
N ARG A 4 37.24 47.36 -14.95
CA ARG A 4 37.10 47.82 -13.56
C ARG A 4 35.81 47.25 -12.97
N GLN A 5 35.92 46.53 -11.85
CA GLN A 5 34.77 46.24 -10.99
C GLN A 5 34.24 47.56 -10.39
N PRO A 6 32.91 47.76 -10.28
CA PRO A 6 32.37 48.93 -9.61
C PRO A 6 32.43 48.77 -8.09
N ASP A 7 32.99 49.79 -7.43
CA ASP A 7 33.01 49.96 -5.98
C ASP A 7 31.59 49.91 -5.39
N LEU A 8 31.33 48.90 -4.57
CA LEU A 8 30.13 48.76 -3.74
C LEU A 8 30.37 49.45 -2.39
N PHE A 9 30.49 50.78 -2.39
CA PHE A 9 30.46 51.58 -1.16
C PHE A 9 29.53 52.77 -1.36
N PHE A 10 28.28 52.61 -0.94
CA PHE A 10 27.42 53.76 -0.66
C PHE A 10 27.79 54.25 0.74
N GLY A 11 28.44 55.42 0.83
CA GLY A 11 28.56 56.17 2.10
C GLY A 11 27.18 56.62 2.62
N ASP A 12 27.16 57.44 3.68
CA ASP A 12 26.01 57.88 4.53
C ASP A 12 24.79 58.55 3.84
N LYS A 13 24.52 58.24 2.57
CA LYS A 13 23.32 58.63 1.84
C LYS A 13 22.42 57.42 1.72
N GLN A 14 21.25 57.51 2.36
CA GLN A 14 20.16 56.53 2.27
C GLN A 14 19.93 56.16 0.79
N PRO A 15 19.83 54.87 0.43
CA PRO A 15 19.64 54.47 -0.95
C PRO A 15 18.35 55.11 -1.48
N PRO A 16 18.32 55.57 -2.75
CA PRO A 16 17.11 56.13 -3.33
C PRO A 16 16.00 55.10 -3.18
N ARG A 17 14.84 55.52 -2.66
CA ARG A 17 13.63 54.68 -2.56
C ARG A 17 13.42 54.07 -3.94
N SER A 18 13.72 52.78 -4.06
CA SER A 18 13.51 52.05 -5.31
C SER A 18 12.05 52.25 -5.71
N ALA A 19 11.84 52.69 -6.94
CA ALA A 19 10.50 52.70 -7.51
C ALA A 19 9.91 51.29 -7.30
N PRO A 20 8.67 51.17 -6.82
CA PRO A 20 8.06 49.86 -6.59
C PRO A 20 8.19 49.06 -7.89
N PRO A 21 8.60 47.78 -7.83
CA PRO A 21 8.94 47.02 -9.01
C PRO A 21 7.77 47.08 -10.01
N LEU A 22 8.03 47.66 -11.18
CA LEU A 22 7.09 47.68 -12.29
C LEU A 22 6.78 46.23 -12.65
N ARG A 23 5.56 45.82 -12.29
CA ARG A 23 5.06 44.45 -12.33
C ARG A 23 5.78 43.55 -11.32
N ALA A 24 5.35 43.65 -10.06
CA ALA A 24 5.26 42.46 -9.21
C ALA A 24 4.76 41.31 -10.07
N TYR A 25 5.51 40.21 -10.12
CA TYR A 25 5.05 38.94 -10.67
C TYR A 25 3.60 38.77 -10.21
N ARG A 26 2.63 38.98 -11.10
CA ARG A 26 1.27 38.54 -10.84
C ARG A 26 1.44 37.07 -10.57
N LYS A 27 1.23 36.66 -9.33
CA LYS A 27 1.03 35.26 -8.97
C LYS A 27 -0.09 34.84 -9.91
N ALA A 28 0.24 34.13 -10.99
CA ALA A 28 -0.75 33.69 -11.96
C ALA A 28 -1.84 33.05 -11.12
N GLU A 29 -3.09 33.49 -11.29
CA GLU A 29 -4.23 32.83 -10.67
C GLU A 29 -4.13 31.38 -11.12
N LYS A 30 -3.65 30.51 -10.23
CA LYS A 30 -3.55 29.09 -10.52
C LYS A 30 -4.99 28.66 -10.71
N SER A 31 -5.36 28.34 -11.94
CA SER A 31 -6.65 27.74 -12.24
C SER A 31 -6.87 26.58 -11.25
N PRO A 32 -8.08 26.42 -10.70
CA PRO A 32 -8.36 25.34 -9.78
C PRO A 32 -7.95 24.02 -10.46
N PRO A 33 -7.12 23.20 -9.80
CA PRO A 33 -6.70 21.93 -10.39
C PRO A 33 -7.94 21.09 -10.68
N ALA A 34 -7.96 20.42 -11.84
CA ALA A 34 -9.04 19.52 -12.21
C ALA A 34 -9.25 18.48 -11.09
N ALA A 35 -10.52 18.18 -10.79
CA ALA A 35 -10.88 17.15 -9.83
C ALA A 35 -10.22 15.82 -10.26
N PHE A 36 -9.53 15.17 -9.32
CA PHE A 36 -8.93 13.87 -9.59
C PHE A 36 -10.03 12.83 -9.83
N ALA A 37 -10.01 12.19 -10.99
CA ALA A 37 -10.81 11.02 -11.28
C ALA A 37 -9.93 9.77 -11.19
N TRP A 38 -10.28 8.84 -10.30
CA TRP A 38 -9.57 7.58 -10.18
C TRP A 38 -9.91 6.66 -11.36
N GLU A 39 -8.96 6.47 -12.28
CA GLU A 39 -9.09 5.54 -13.39
C GLU A 39 -8.37 4.21 -13.12
N SER A 40 -7.19 4.26 -12.50
CA SER A 40 -6.35 3.09 -12.23
C SER A 40 -5.42 3.32 -11.03
N MET A 41 -4.81 2.24 -10.53
CA MET A 41 -3.77 2.38 -9.50
C MET A 41 -2.58 3.23 -10.00
N ALA A 42 -2.17 3.05 -11.26
CA ALA A 42 -1.14 3.87 -11.89
C ALA A 42 -1.50 5.37 -11.90
N SER A 43 -2.75 5.71 -12.25
CA SER A 43 -3.20 7.12 -12.28
C SER A 43 -3.19 7.73 -10.89
N TRP A 44 -3.58 6.97 -9.87
CA TRP A 44 -3.50 7.41 -8.49
C TRP A 44 -2.06 7.60 -8.02
N VAL A 45 -1.19 6.61 -8.21
CA VAL A 45 0.24 6.70 -7.82
C VAL A 45 0.89 7.92 -8.49
N ARG A 46 0.60 8.15 -9.77
CA ARG A 46 1.10 9.34 -10.49
C ARG A 46 0.56 10.64 -9.91
N HIS A 47 -0.74 10.70 -9.60
CA HIS A 47 -1.35 11.90 -9.05
C HIS A 47 -0.79 12.23 -7.66
N MET A 48 -0.69 11.23 -6.79
CA MET A 48 -0.09 11.39 -5.46
C MET A 48 1.37 11.83 -5.54
N ASN A 49 2.18 11.22 -6.40
CA ASN A 49 3.56 11.66 -6.63
C ASN A 49 3.66 13.10 -7.13
N ARG A 50 2.74 13.52 -8.02
CA ARG A 50 2.66 14.90 -8.48
C ARG A 50 2.35 15.86 -7.35
N LEU A 51 1.39 15.52 -6.48
CA LEU A 51 1.05 16.33 -5.31
C LEU A 51 2.29 16.55 -4.44
N PHE A 52 3.07 15.49 -4.16
CA PHE A 52 4.27 15.61 -3.31
C PHE A 52 5.48 16.27 -3.99
N ALA A 53 5.67 16.09 -5.30
CA ALA A 53 6.86 16.58 -5.99
C ALA A 53 6.74 18.03 -6.49
N VAL A 54 5.52 18.50 -6.78
CA VAL A 54 5.30 19.76 -7.51
C VAL A 54 4.61 20.83 -6.68
N GLU A 55 3.72 20.44 -5.76
CA GLU A 55 2.91 21.41 -5.03
C GLU A 55 3.58 21.87 -3.73
N SER A 56 3.57 23.18 -3.49
CA SER A 56 4.02 23.74 -2.23
C SER A 56 3.02 23.42 -1.11
N PRO A 57 3.48 23.05 0.11
CA PRO A 57 2.60 22.79 1.24
C PRO A 57 1.67 23.98 1.52
N SER A 58 0.36 23.71 1.52
CA SER A 58 -0.70 24.68 1.82
C SER A 58 -1.95 23.94 2.31
N CYS A 59 -2.91 24.63 2.94
CA CYS A 59 -4.15 23.99 3.43
C CYS A 59 -4.90 23.25 2.32
N ASP A 60 -5.00 23.87 1.15
CA ASP A 60 -5.61 23.34 -0.07
C ASP A 60 -4.85 22.12 -0.62
N HIS A 61 -3.52 22.14 -0.58
CA HIS A 61 -2.70 20.98 -0.90
C HIS A 61 -3.00 19.80 0.05
N TYR A 62 -3.05 20.03 1.37
CA TYR A 62 -3.35 18.97 2.35
C TYR A 62 -4.77 18.41 2.20
N GLU A 63 -5.73 19.23 1.78
CA GLU A 63 -7.08 18.77 1.47
C GLU A 63 -7.10 17.88 0.23
N ARG A 64 -6.45 18.28 -0.86
CA ARG A 64 -6.31 17.45 -2.06
C ARG A 64 -5.61 16.12 -1.79
N VAL A 65 -4.51 16.13 -1.02
CA VAL A 65 -3.80 14.92 -0.63
C VAL A 65 -4.74 13.99 0.14
N ARG A 66 -5.52 14.53 1.09
CA ARG A 66 -6.49 13.74 1.87
C ARG A 66 -7.60 13.18 1.00
N CYS A 67 -8.23 13.98 0.14
CA CYS A 67 -9.27 13.52 -0.78
C CYS A 67 -8.74 12.42 -1.71
N THR A 68 -7.60 12.66 -2.37
CA THR A 68 -6.98 11.70 -3.28
C THR A 68 -6.59 10.41 -2.54
N ALA A 69 -6.00 10.51 -1.36
CA ALA A 69 -5.65 9.34 -0.57
C ALA A 69 -6.90 8.53 -0.16
N ARG A 70 -8.01 9.19 0.17
CA ARG A 70 -9.26 8.52 0.58
C ARG A 70 -9.92 7.71 -0.53
N GLU A 71 -9.66 8.03 -1.80
CA GLU A 71 -10.07 7.21 -2.95
C GLU A 71 -9.40 5.82 -3.00
N LEU A 72 -8.26 5.65 -2.31
CA LEU A 72 -7.60 4.35 -2.16
C LEU A 72 -8.38 3.49 -1.14
N THR A 73 -9.37 2.75 -1.64
CA THR A 73 -10.12 1.76 -0.86
C THR A 73 -9.53 0.34 -1.00
N VAL A 74 -9.90 -0.55 -0.08
CA VAL A 74 -9.51 -1.97 -0.10
C VAL A 74 -10.02 -2.66 -1.37
N GLU A 75 -11.24 -2.34 -1.80
CA GLU A 75 -11.85 -2.86 -3.01
C GLU A 75 -11.08 -2.43 -4.25
N ARG A 76 -10.64 -1.16 -4.30
CA ARG A 76 -9.82 -0.65 -5.41
C ARG A 76 -8.47 -1.35 -5.48
N ILE A 77 -7.85 -1.63 -4.34
CA ILE A 77 -6.60 -2.41 -4.28
C ILE A 77 -6.82 -3.82 -4.83
N ARG A 78 -7.91 -4.49 -4.46
CA ARG A 78 -8.25 -5.84 -4.94
C ARG A 78 -8.45 -5.92 -6.45
N LEU A 79 -8.98 -4.87 -7.06
CA LEU A 79 -9.22 -4.80 -8.50
C LEU A 79 -7.94 -4.60 -9.31
N CYS A 80 -6.85 -4.11 -8.70
CA CYS A 80 -5.60 -3.87 -9.40
C CYS A 80 -4.99 -5.17 -9.94
N ARG A 81 -4.44 -5.13 -11.16
CA ARG A 81 -3.81 -6.27 -11.84
C ARG A 81 -2.31 -6.10 -12.07
N HIS A 82 -1.76 -4.92 -11.77
CA HIS A 82 -0.37 -4.57 -12.05
C HIS A 82 0.43 -4.58 -10.75
N ALA A 83 1.35 -5.54 -10.62
CA ALA A 83 2.18 -5.68 -9.44
C ALA A 83 3.09 -4.46 -9.20
N ASP A 84 3.58 -3.83 -10.27
CA ASP A 84 4.46 -2.64 -10.17
C ASP A 84 3.75 -1.43 -9.56
N ASP A 85 2.49 -1.20 -9.92
CA ASP A 85 1.69 -0.11 -9.36
C ASP A 85 1.39 -0.35 -7.87
N LEU A 86 1.12 -1.61 -7.51
CA LEU A 86 0.93 -2.02 -6.13
C LEU A 86 2.21 -1.85 -5.31
N ALA A 87 3.38 -2.18 -5.86
CA ALA A 87 4.66 -1.99 -5.18
C ALA A 87 4.95 -0.49 -4.94
N ARG A 88 4.64 0.37 -5.90
CA ARG A 88 4.74 1.83 -5.72
C ARG A 88 3.76 2.33 -4.65
N CYS A 89 2.53 1.84 -4.65
CA CYS A 89 1.54 2.14 -3.61
C CYS A 89 2.02 1.67 -2.23
N GLU A 90 2.60 0.48 -2.12
CA GLU A 90 3.17 -0.04 -0.87
C GLU A 90 4.27 0.87 -0.36
N ALA A 91 5.22 1.26 -1.21
CA ALA A 91 6.32 2.14 -0.85
C ALA A 91 5.81 3.47 -0.28
N MET A 92 4.81 4.09 -0.91
CA MET A 92 4.20 5.32 -0.44
C MET A 92 3.51 5.15 0.92
N LEU A 93 2.71 4.10 1.10
CA LEU A 93 2.04 3.83 2.37
C LEU A 93 3.04 3.53 3.51
N ALA A 94 4.11 2.80 3.22
CA ALA A 94 5.16 2.49 4.17
C ALA A 94 5.95 3.73 4.60
N GLN A 95 6.20 4.65 3.66
CA GLN A 95 6.94 5.89 3.89
C GLN A 95 6.08 7.05 4.41
N ALA A 96 4.77 6.87 4.61
CA ALA A 96 3.88 7.94 5.05
C ALA A 96 4.35 8.65 6.34
N ASN A 97 5.03 7.94 7.25
CA ASN A 97 5.57 8.52 8.50
C ASN A 97 6.97 9.13 8.37
N SER A 98 7.61 9.09 7.20
CA SER A 98 8.99 9.56 7.01
C SER A 98 9.14 11.08 7.03
N GLY A 99 8.03 11.82 7.03
CA GLY A 99 8.02 13.29 6.96
C GLY A 99 8.15 13.85 5.53
N TRP A 100 8.44 13.01 4.53
CA TRP A 100 8.56 13.42 3.12
C TRP A 100 7.21 13.48 2.38
N LEU A 101 6.21 12.74 2.86
CA LEU A 101 4.86 12.66 2.28
C LEU A 101 3.89 13.49 3.11
N TYR A 102 4.10 14.81 3.12
CA TYR A 102 3.32 15.76 3.92
C TYR A 102 1.81 15.55 3.72
N GLY A 103 1.10 15.15 4.78
CA GLY A 103 -0.35 15.00 4.78
C GLY A 103 -0.88 13.59 4.50
N LEU A 104 -0.06 12.65 4.00
CA LEU A 104 -0.47 11.25 3.84
C LEU A 104 -0.61 10.56 5.20
N ASP A 105 0.26 10.88 6.14
CA ASP A 105 0.19 10.48 7.55
C ASP A 105 -1.12 10.93 8.22
N ARG A 106 -1.67 12.07 7.79
CA ARG A 106 -2.94 12.61 8.28
C ARG A 106 -4.16 12.14 7.49
N ALA A 107 -3.96 11.53 6.32
CA ALA A 107 -5.05 11.04 5.49
C ALA A 107 -5.67 9.76 6.05
N PHE A 108 -4.88 8.93 6.72
CA PHE A 108 -5.32 7.66 7.30
C PHE A 108 -5.02 7.59 8.79
N THR A 109 -5.89 6.93 9.54
CA THR A 109 -5.51 6.41 10.86
C THR A 109 -4.46 5.31 10.73
N ARG A 110 -3.76 5.01 11.84
CA ARG A 110 -2.80 3.90 11.88
C ARG A 110 -3.41 2.57 11.45
N ALA A 111 -4.65 2.30 11.86
CA ALA A 111 -5.38 1.07 11.53
C ALA A 111 -5.73 1.02 10.02
N GLU A 112 -6.31 2.09 9.49
CA GLU A 112 -6.67 2.21 8.07
C GLU A 112 -5.46 2.05 7.13
N ARG A 113 -4.31 2.60 7.53
CA ARG A 113 -3.06 2.42 6.80
C ARG A 113 -2.57 0.98 6.86
N GLY A 114 -2.62 0.36 8.04
CA GLY A 114 -2.24 -1.03 8.25
C GLY A 114 -3.07 -1.98 7.38
N GLU A 115 -4.39 -1.77 7.35
CA GLU A 115 -5.31 -2.53 6.51
C GLU A 115 -4.95 -2.42 5.02
N ARG A 116 -4.74 -1.20 4.51
CA ARG A 116 -4.34 -0.99 3.11
C ARG A 116 -3.00 -1.62 2.77
N LEU A 117 -2.00 -1.50 3.66
CA LEU A 117 -0.70 -2.14 3.48
C LEU A 117 -0.82 -3.67 3.40
N VAL A 118 -1.61 -4.27 4.28
CA VAL A 118 -1.85 -5.72 4.27
C VAL A 118 -2.55 -6.14 2.97
N GLU A 119 -3.57 -5.40 2.54
CA GLU A 119 -4.29 -5.72 1.30
C GLU A 119 -3.39 -5.57 0.07
N VAL A 120 -2.57 -4.52 -0.02
CA VAL A 120 -1.61 -4.33 -1.12
C VAL A 120 -0.64 -5.51 -1.18
N ARG A 121 -0.06 -5.91 -0.05
CA ARG A 121 0.85 -7.06 0.03
C ARG A 121 0.17 -8.37 -0.37
N ASN A 122 -1.03 -8.62 0.15
CA ASN A 122 -1.82 -9.78 -0.21
C ASN A 122 -2.08 -9.81 -1.72
N ARG A 123 -2.40 -8.65 -2.32
CA ARG A 123 -2.65 -8.57 -3.74
C ARG A 123 -1.39 -8.84 -4.57
N ILE A 124 -0.24 -8.29 -4.19
CA ILE A 124 1.05 -8.59 -4.83
C ILE A 124 1.34 -10.09 -4.78
N VAL A 125 1.17 -10.71 -3.62
CA VAL A 125 1.38 -12.16 -3.45
C VAL A 125 0.42 -12.96 -4.33
N LEU A 126 -0.87 -12.61 -4.36
CA LEU A 126 -1.86 -13.30 -5.20
C LEU A 126 -1.51 -13.21 -6.69
N LEU A 127 -1.14 -12.02 -7.17
CA LEU A 127 -0.70 -11.82 -8.55
C LEU A 127 0.57 -12.63 -8.85
N GLY A 128 1.54 -12.66 -7.93
CA GLY A 128 2.75 -13.48 -8.06
C GLY A 128 2.46 -14.99 -8.10
N LEU A 129 1.37 -15.44 -7.47
CA LEU A 129 0.88 -16.82 -7.53
C LEU A 129 -0.02 -17.09 -8.75
N GLY A 130 -0.26 -16.10 -9.62
CA GLY A 130 -1.18 -16.21 -10.76
C GLY A 130 -2.66 -16.34 -10.34
N ARG A 131 -3.02 -15.86 -9.15
CA ARG A 131 -4.37 -15.98 -8.57
C ARG A 131 -5.09 -14.64 -8.54
N ALA A 132 -6.36 -14.65 -8.92
CA ALA A 132 -7.22 -13.48 -8.81
C ALA A 132 -7.81 -13.29 -7.40
N ALA A 133 -7.92 -14.36 -6.61
CA ALA A 133 -8.52 -14.36 -5.29
C ALA A 133 -7.79 -15.32 -4.33
N PRO A 134 -7.89 -15.11 -3.00
CA PRO A 134 -7.43 -16.09 -2.02
C PRO A 134 -8.07 -17.45 -2.24
N ARG A 135 -7.32 -18.51 -1.94
CA ARG A 135 -7.89 -19.86 -1.92
C ARG A 135 -8.92 -19.91 -0.80
N THR A 136 -10.15 -20.30 -1.12
CA THR A 136 -11.14 -20.65 -0.10
C THR A 136 -10.54 -21.74 0.78
N LYS A 137 -10.51 -21.52 2.10
CA LYS A 137 -10.12 -22.58 3.02
C LYS A 137 -11.07 -23.75 2.73
N GLY A 138 -10.49 -24.90 2.38
CA GLY A 138 -11.26 -26.11 2.13
C GLY A 138 -12.01 -26.53 3.40
N PRO A 139 -12.89 -27.55 3.30
CA PRO A 139 -13.45 -28.17 4.49
C PRO A 139 -12.32 -28.51 5.47
N ARG A 140 -12.60 -28.44 6.78
CA ARG A 140 -11.66 -28.92 7.80
C ARG A 140 -11.21 -30.31 7.37
N LEU A 141 -9.89 -30.57 7.48
CA LEU A 141 -9.26 -31.83 7.11
C LEU A 141 -10.15 -33.00 7.57
N ASP A 142 -10.72 -33.74 6.63
CA ASP A 142 -11.52 -34.92 6.95
C ASP A 142 -10.59 -36.15 7.00
N PRO A 143 -10.30 -36.70 8.20
CA PRO A 143 -9.43 -37.86 8.34
C PRO A 143 -9.88 -39.06 7.52
N ALA A 144 -11.20 -39.23 7.33
CA ALA A 144 -11.76 -40.38 6.62
C ALA A 144 -11.41 -40.38 5.13
N SER A 145 -11.18 -39.20 4.55
CA SER A 145 -10.84 -39.04 3.13
C SER A 145 -9.35 -39.15 2.80
N LEU A 146 -8.48 -39.27 3.82
CA LEU A 146 -7.03 -39.29 3.62
C LEU A 146 -6.53 -40.66 3.14
N PRO A 147 -5.58 -40.72 2.19
CA PRO A 147 -4.81 -41.93 1.92
C PRO A 147 -4.03 -42.40 3.17
N ASP A 148 -3.83 -43.71 3.33
CA ASP A 148 -3.19 -44.28 4.53
C ASP A 148 -1.79 -43.71 4.80
N ASP A 149 -0.99 -43.54 3.76
CA ASP A 149 0.36 -42.99 3.83
C ASP A 149 0.37 -41.47 4.08
N ALA A 150 -0.68 -40.74 3.71
CA ALA A 150 -0.85 -39.34 4.12
C ALA A 150 -1.30 -39.25 5.60
N LEU A 151 -2.19 -40.15 6.03
CA LEU A 151 -2.64 -40.27 7.41
C LEU A 151 -1.47 -40.57 8.35
N LEU A 152 -0.61 -41.53 8.01
CA LEU A 152 0.58 -41.88 8.79
C LEU A 152 1.57 -40.71 8.89
N ARG A 153 1.87 -40.04 7.78
CA ARG A 153 2.76 -38.87 7.77
C ARG A 153 2.21 -37.75 8.66
N LEU A 154 0.91 -37.44 8.56
CA LEU A 154 0.28 -36.41 9.38
C LEU A 154 0.28 -36.75 10.86
N ILE A 155 0.07 -38.02 11.25
CA ILE A 155 0.19 -38.44 12.66
C ILE A 155 1.59 -38.16 13.22
N GLN A 156 2.63 -38.25 12.39
CA GLN A 156 4.03 -38.03 12.79
C GLN A 156 4.43 -36.55 12.82
N SER A 157 3.90 -35.73 11.91
CA SER A 157 4.39 -34.36 11.70
C SER A 157 3.44 -33.25 12.14
N HIS A 158 2.19 -33.55 12.51
CA HIS A 158 1.21 -32.51 12.82
C HIS A 158 1.45 -31.88 14.21
N ALA A 159 1.45 -30.55 14.28
CA ALA A 159 1.78 -29.81 15.51
C ALA A 159 0.63 -29.77 16.54
N ASP A 160 -0.62 -29.87 16.08
CA ASP A 160 -1.80 -29.85 16.96
C ASP A 160 -2.08 -31.26 17.55
N PRO A 161 -2.02 -31.43 18.88
CA PRO A 161 -2.25 -32.72 19.53
C PRO A 161 -3.70 -33.22 19.38
N GLN A 162 -4.69 -32.32 19.30
CA GLN A 162 -6.11 -32.72 19.15
C GLN A 162 -6.35 -33.34 17.78
N VAL A 163 -5.72 -32.78 16.74
CA VAL A 163 -5.77 -33.34 15.39
C VAL A 163 -5.08 -34.71 15.34
N VAL A 164 -3.93 -34.87 16.01
CA VAL A 164 -3.23 -36.17 16.07
C VAL A 164 -4.09 -37.26 16.72
N VAL A 165 -4.83 -36.94 17.79
CA VAL A 165 -5.76 -37.89 18.42
C VAL A 165 -6.84 -38.33 17.44
N ALA A 166 -7.46 -37.37 16.71
CA ALA A 166 -8.47 -37.68 15.71
C ALA A 166 -7.92 -38.56 14.57
N LEU A 167 -6.72 -38.27 14.07
CA LEU A 167 -6.05 -39.07 13.02
C LEU A 167 -5.69 -40.48 13.50
N ARG A 168 -5.27 -40.64 14.77
CA ARG A 168 -4.99 -41.96 15.37
C ARG A 168 -6.27 -42.78 15.54
N ALA A 169 -7.37 -42.15 15.95
CA ALA A 169 -8.67 -42.81 16.06
C ALA A 169 -9.16 -43.30 14.69
N GLU A 170 -8.98 -42.48 13.64
CA GLU A 170 -9.25 -42.89 12.25
C GLU A 170 -8.43 -44.11 11.84
N ARG A 171 -7.11 -44.07 12.07
CA ARG A 171 -6.22 -45.20 11.77
C ARG A 171 -6.66 -46.48 12.48
N GLN A 172 -7.02 -46.37 13.76
CA GLN A 172 -7.48 -47.51 14.55
C GLN A 172 -8.77 -48.11 13.97
N ARG A 173 -9.71 -47.25 13.56
CA ARG A 173 -10.95 -47.68 12.89
C ARG A 173 -10.65 -48.47 11.62
N ARG A 174 -9.75 -47.98 10.76
CA ARG A 174 -9.36 -48.67 9.51
C ARG A 174 -8.72 -50.03 9.77
N LEU A 175 -7.82 -50.11 10.75
CA LEU A 175 -7.20 -51.38 11.16
C LEU A 175 -8.26 -52.38 11.64
N GLN A 176 -9.21 -51.94 12.48
CA GLN A 176 -10.31 -52.78 12.95
C GLN A 176 -11.24 -53.24 11.83
N THR A 177 -11.46 -52.42 10.79
CA THR A 177 -12.21 -52.85 9.59
C THR A 177 -11.48 -53.94 8.81
N ILE A 178 -10.15 -53.88 8.75
CA ILE A 178 -9.33 -54.88 8.04
C ILE A 178 -9.15 -56.17 8.86
N THR A 179 -9.03 -56.07 10.19
CA THR A 179 -8.79 -57.21 11.09
C THR A 179 -10.04 -57.73 11.80
N GLY A 180 -11.20 -57.11 11.58
CA GLY A 180 -12.46 -57.54 12.18
C GLY A 180 -12.89 -58.92 11.66
N PRO A 181 -13.70 -59.67 12.43
CA PRO A 181 -14.20 -60.95 11.97
C PRO A 181 -14.95 -60.76 10.65
N LYS A 182 -14.53 -61.50 9.62
CA LYS A 182 -15.32 -61.66 8.39
C LYS A 182 -16.72 -62.18 8.80
N PRO A 183 -17.81 -61.63 8.24
CA PRO A 183 -19.14 -62.20 8.46
C PRO A 183 -19.18 -63.68 8.06
#